data_AF-A0A849R0C1-F1
#
_entry.id   AF-A0A849R0C1-F1
#
_cell.length_a   1.000
_cell.length_b   1.000
_cell.length_c   1.000
_cell.angle_alpha   90.00
_cell.angle_beta   90.00
_cell.angle_gamma   90.00
#
_symmetry.space_group_name_H-M   'P 1'
#
loop_
_entity.id
_entity.type
_entity.pdbx_description
1 polymer ?
#
loop_
_entity_poly.entity_id
_entity_poly.type
_entity_poly.pdbx_seq_one_letter_code
_entity_poly.pdbx_strand_id
1 'polypeptide(L)'
;MTLSFNKVTKIITVLIPDTEITIQNLLNDIRQYEDELSSMDIPIIASCAGKESLGGGVSVGLTLTLLDDWIVAFEARSGPDYIQCKVSGGNIVSYDGSTPISPTAFTQVLITASASATTQELDAIQYASFNGGVTIDSINGVSGTTYNIGTMENPVNNLHDAIIIANSRGFYTLYVSEDIILGSDNDIQNLTVIGRSIRDTNITIDPSVICDNLGVENCYLRGTLDGGIRIETCTIGDMYYVSGYILNSFLDGTVVLNGNEDALFANCSMSNPNNIPIIDMGGSGQNVTFTDYSGCIRFKNMTANNKINIQIDGGCIFLEDTIIAGTITITGIGQLFDESSGTTIITEGFVSRDTISAAIWNAPTADYNIPDTFGANLNTIFIDTIVEGTLTVKKMLRVMFSVLAGTSSGGGTNTVEFDDVTGIKPRVTAVVDVDGNRNSITVDGDD
;
A
#
# COMPACT_ATOMS: atom_id res chain seq x y z
N MET A 1 20.38 63.88 20.66
CA MET A 1 21.40 62.82 20.82
C MET A 1 22.74 63.49 20.63
N THR A 2 23.70 63.23 21.50
CA THR A 2 24.99 63.93 21.42
C THR A 2 26.09 62.92 21.12
N LEU A 3 26.69 63.01 19.93
CA LEU A 3 27.84 62.20 19.55
C LEU A 3 29.13 63.02 19.71
N SER A 4 30.21 62.37 20.12
CA SER A 4 31.55 62.93 20.11
C SER A 4 32.43 62.14 19.15
N PHE A 5 33.12 62.85 18.25
CA PHE A 5 33.97 62.26 17.23
C PHE A 5 35.44 62.48 17.57
N ASN A 6 36.19 61.41 17.75
CA ASN A 6 37.63 61.48 17.94
C ASN A 6 38.36 61.05 16.67
N LYS A 7 38.86 62.01 15.88
CA LYS A 7 39.55 61.74 14.61
C LYS A 7 40.90 61.01 14.74
N VAL A 8 41.50 61.00 15.93
CA VAL A 8 42.78 60.30 16.16
C VAL A 8 42.54 58.82 16.46
N THR A 9 41.57 58.52 17.33
CA THR A 9 41.25 57.13 17.68
C THR A 9 40.19 56.51 16.77
N LYS A 10 39.55 57.31 15.91
CA LYS A 10 38.45 56.93 15.01
C LYS A 10 37.26 56.30 15.75
N ILE A 11 36.92 56.86 16.91
CA ILE A 11 35.80 56.41 17.74
C ILE A 11 34.70 57.46 17.71
N ILE A 12 33.47 57.01 17.41
CA ILE A 12 32.23 57.79 17.56
C ILE A 12 31.59 57.40 18.89
N THR A 13 31.63 58.29 19.87
CA THR A 13 31.11 58.02 21.21
C THR A 13 29.70 58.60 21.36
N VAL A 14 28.73 57.74 21.66
CA VAL A 14 27.38 58.14 22.12
C VAL A 14 27.49 58.61 23.56
N LEU A 15 27.32 59.91 23.79
CA LEU A 15 27.54 60.51 25.11
C LEU A 15 26.39 60.24 26.08
N ILE A 16 26.70 60.29 27.37
CA ILE A 16 25.68 60.28 28.43
C ILE A 16 24.76 61.51 28.25
N PRO A 17 23.44 61.38 28.50
CA PRO A 17 22.75 60.24 29.11
C PRO A 17 22.24 59.18 28.13
N ASP A 18 22.45 59.31 26.82
CA ASP A 18 21.79 58.49 25.80
C ASP A 18 22.17 56.99 25.90
N THR A 19 21.19 56.10 25.78
CA THR A 19 21.36 54.63 25.84
C THR A 19 20.89 53.91 24.58
N GLU A 20 20.41 54.63 23.57
CA GLU A 20 20.04 54.07 22.27
C GLU A 20 20.49 55.02 21.16
N ILE A 21 20.98 54.45 20.05
CA ILE A 21 21.28 55.15 18.80
C ILE A 21 20.60 54.40 17.65
N THR A 22 19.82 55.11 16.83
CA THR A 22 19.28 54.52 15.60
C THR A 22 20.32 54.69 14.48
N ILE A 23 20.42 53.73 13.55
CA ILE A 23 21.35 53.85 12.42
C ILE A 23 21.07 55.11 11.60
N GLN A 24 19.80 55.52 11.48
CA GLN A 24 19.44 56.76 10.79
C GLN A 24 20.01 57.99 11.49
N ASN A 25 19.92 58.08 12.82
CA ASN A 25 20.48 59.20 13.57
C ASN A 25 22.00 59.18 13.50
N LEU A 26 22.62 58.00 13.63
CA LEU A 26 24.07 57.84 13.52
C LEU A 26 24.59 58.32 12.15
N LEU A 27 23.93 57.92 11.07
CA LEU A 27 24.27 58.37 9.72
C LEU A 27 24.12 59.89 9.58
N ASN A 28 23.02 60.47 10.07
CA ASN A 28 22.80 61.92 9.99
C ASN A 28 23.89 62.70 10.73
N ASP A 29 24.24 62.27 11.94
CA ASP A 29 25.26 62.92 12.76
C ASP A 29 26.66 62.75 12.15
N ILE A 30 26.95 61.59 11.54
CA ILE A 30 28.19 61.37 10.77
C ILE A 30 28.28 62.35 9.59
N ARG A 31 27.21 62.48 8.79
CA ARG A 31 27.18 63.41 7.65
C ARG A 31 27.35 64.86 8.10
N GLN A 32 26.70 65.24 9.20
CA GLN A 32 26.87 66.57 9.77
C GLN A 32 28.32 66.83 10.18
N TYR A 33 28.99 65.85 10.80
CA TYR A 33 30.39 65.99 11.20
C TYR A 33 31.35 66.04 10.00
N GLU A 34 31.11 65.25 8.94
CA GLU A 34 31.87 65.29 7.70
C GLU A 34 31.79 66.65 6.97
N ASP A 35 30.66 67.36 7.12
CA ASP A 35 30.43 68.69 6.53
C ASP A 35 31.13 69.82 7.32
N GLU A 36 31.71 69.56 8.50
CA GLU A 36 32.39 70.57 9.31
C GLU A 36 33.78 70.92 8.76
N LEU A 37 34.14 72.22 8.74
CA LEU A 37 35.44 72.70 8.24
C LEU A 37 36.64 72.04 8.93
N SER A 38 36.49 71.66 10.21
CA SER A 38 37.51 70.97 11.02
C SER A 38 37.71 69.49 10.69
N SER A 39 36.83 68.94 9.86
CA SER A 39 36.73 67.52 9.51
C SER A 39 36.88 67.28 8.00
N MET A 40 37.10 68.33 7.20
CA MET A 40 37.36 68.18 5.76
C MET A 40 38.71 67.52 5.45
N ASP A 41 39.58 67.34 6.46
CA ASP A 41 40.87 66.67 6.34
C ASP A 41 40.80 65.13 6.46
N ILE A 42 39.67 64.58 6.90
CA ILE A 42 39.47 63.13 7.08
C ILE A 42 38.71 62.50 5.90
N PRO A 43 38.99 61.22 5.57
CA PRO A 43 38.18 60.46 4.63
C PRO A 43 36.74 60.28 5.12
N ILE A 44 35.85 59.91 4.20
CA ILE A 44 34.45 59.57 4.51
C ILE A 44 34.38 58.46 5.57
N ILE A 45 33.59 58.70 6.62
CA ILE A 45 33.47 57.89 7.84
C ILE A 45 32.53 56.71 7.62
N ALA A 46 31.48 56.88 6.82
CA ALA A 46 30.52 55.81 6.58
C ALA A 46 29.89 55.84 5.18
N SER A 47 29.54 54.66 4.68
CA SER A 47 28.66 54.45 3.53
C SER A 47 27.34 53.85 4.00
N CYS A 48 26.23 54.13 3.31
CA CYS A 48 24.94 53.56 3.64
C CYS A 48 24.19 53.09 2.39
N ALA A 49 23.46 51.99 2.51
CA ALA A 49 22.55 51.47 1.50
C ALA A 49 21.21 51.07 2.15
N GLY A 50 20.13 51.02 1.37
CA GLY A 50 18.80 50.66 1.85
C GLY A 50 17.82 51.83 1.90
N LYS A 51 16.73 51.64 2.65
CA LYS A 51 15.61 52.60 2.80
C LYS A 51 14.83 52.86 1.50
N GLU A 52 14.95 51.98 0.50
CA GLU A 52 14.05 51.98 -0.64
C GLU A 52 12.63 51.66 -0.18
N SER A 53 11.63 52.36 -0.70
CA SER A 53 10.23 52.08 -0.37
C SER A 53 9.78 50.78 -1.04
N LEU A 54 9.14 49.91 -0.26
CA LEU A 54 8.53 48.67 -0.73
C LEU A 54 7.02 48.81 -0.97
N GLY A 55 6.48 50.03 -0.87
CA GLY A 55 5.03 50.30 -0.89
C GLY A 55 4.37 50.11 0.48
N GLY A 56 3.12 50.60 0.63
CA GLY A 56 2.34 50.42 1.86
C GLY A 56 2.91 51.07 3.14
N GLY A 57 3.84 52.02 3.00
CA GLY A 57 4.55 52.64 4.14
C GLY A 57 5.72 51.82 4.68
N VAL A 58 6.05 50.68 4.05
CA VAL A 58 7.19 49.83 4.42
C VAL A 58 8.42 50.20 3.57
N SER A 59 9.62 50.13 4.16
CA SER A 59 10.90 50.38 3.47
C SER A 59 11.93 49.31 3.82
N VAL A 60 12.91 49.08 2.95
CA VAL A 60 14.05 48.18 3.21
C VAL A 60 14.85 48.68 4.43
N GLY A 61 15.35 47.75 5.25
CA GLY A 61 16.22 48.08 6.39
C GLY A 61 17.50 48.81 5.95
N LEU A 62 17.91 49.82 6.71
CA LEU A 62 19.09 50.62 6.40
C LEU A 62 20.36 49.90 6.85
N THR A 63 21.35 49.76 5.98
CA THR A 63 22.66 49.16 6.30
C THR A 63 23.73 50.23 6.24
N LEU A 64 24.39 50.48 7.38
CA LEU A 64 25.51 51.41 7.53
C LEU A 64 26.83 50.64 7.59
N THR A 65 27.74 50.95 6.69
CA THR A 65 29.12 50.46 6.68
C THR A 65 30.05 51.56 7.19
N LEU A 66 30.67 51.34 8.35
CA LEU A 66 31.73 52.21 8.86
C LEU A 66 33.01 51.96 8.05
N LEU A 67 33.60 53.04 7.54
CA LEU A 67 34.76 53.04 6.68
C LEU A 67 36.00 53.50 7.47
N ASP A 68 37.18 53.31 6.89
CA ASP A 68 38.45 53.84 7.41
C ASP A 68 38.69 53.52 8.91
N ASP A 69 38.34 52.31 9.35
CA ASP A 69 38.48 51.80 10.74
C ASP A 69 37.70 52.59 11.80
N TRP A 70 36.69 53.36 11.41
CA TRP A 70 35.79 54.00 12.38
C TRP A 70 34.93 52.96 13.10
N ILE A 71 34.77 53.14 14.42
CA ILE A 71 33.96 52.28 15.28
C ILE A 71 33.10 53.11 16.22
N VAL A 72 31.98 52.55 16.67
CA VAL A 72 31.04 53.21 17.59
C VAL A 72 31.26 52.73 19.01
N ALA A 73 31.23 53.64 19.99
CA ALA A 73 31.27 53.34 21.42
C ALA A 73 30.11 54.04 22.13
N PHE A 74 29.71 53.52 23.29
CA PHE A 74 28.90 54.30 24.23
C PHE A 74 29.83 54.87 25.30
N GLU A 75 29.51 56.03 25.86
CA GLU A 75 30.33 56.58 26.94
C GLU A 75 30.28 55.67 28.18
N ALA A 76 31.44 55.48 28.82
CA ALA A 76 31.59 54.64 30.00
C ALA A 76 30.66 55.07 31.14
N ARG A 77 30.12 54.10 31.88
CA ARG A 77 29.20 54.37 33.00
C ARG A 77 29.91 54.26 34.34
N SER A 78 29.38 54.94 35.36
CA SER A 78 30.02 55.02 36.69
C SER A 78 30.04 53.68 37.46
N GLY A 79 29.35 52.64 36.97
CA GLY A 79 29.25 51.31 37.61
C GLY A 79 28.51 51.34 38.95
N PRO A 80 28.43 50.20 39.68
CA PRO A 80 29.00 48.89 39.35
C PRO A 80 28.15 48.05 38.38
N ASP A 81 26.90 48.44 38.12
CA ASP A 81 25.99 47.73 37.24
C ASP A 81 26.24 48.09 35.76
N TYR A 82 26.04 47.11 34.88
CA TYR A 82 26.12 47.33 33.43
C TYR A 82 24.83 47.98 32.92
N ILE A 83 24.97 49.03 32.12
CA ILE A 83 23.85 49.65 31.42
C ILE A 83 23.77 49.09 30.01
N GLN A 84 22.60 48.54 29.66
CA GLN A 84 22.33 48.07 28.31
C GLN A 84 22.14 49.26 27.37
N CYS A 85 22.96 49.29 26.31
CA CYS A 85 22.94 50.29 25.26
C CYS A 85 22.51 49.63 23.95
N LYS A 86 21.71 50.29 23.12
CA LYS A 86 21.10 49.67 21.93
C LYS A 86 21.48 50.40 20.65
N VAL A 87 21.84 49.63 19.63
CA VAL A 87 21.95 50.09 18.24
C VAL A 87 20.77 49.48 17.46
N SER A 88 19.91 50.33 16.91
CA SER A 88 18.62 49.89 16.33
C SER A 88 18.28 50.59 15.01
N GLY A 89 17.21 50.15 14.34
CA GLY A 89 16.72 50.80 13.11
C GLY A 89 17.52 50.49 11.83
N GLY A 90 18.36 49.46 11.85
CA GLY A 90 19.14 49.03 10.70
C GLY A 90 20.24 48.03 11.05
N ASN A 91 21.13 47.77 10.09
CA ASN A 91 22.33 46.96 10.23
C ASN A 91 23.55 47.89 10.31
N ILE A 92 24.53 47.53 11.14
CA ILE A 92 25.83 48.20 11.22
C ILE A 92 26.94 47.18 10.97
N VAL A 93 27.87 47.52 10.08
CA VAL A 93 29.02 46.68 9.74
C VAL A 93 30.26 47.56 9.62
N SER A 94 31.44 47.01 9.88
CA SER A 94 32.72 47.65 9.54
C SER A 94 33.16 47.21 8.15
N TYR A 95 33.92 48.05 7.45
CA TYR A 95 34.43 47.77 6.11
C TYR A 95 35.35 46.53 6.05
N ASP A 96 36.12 46.31 7.11
CA ASP A 96 37.08 45.21 7.23
C ASP A 96 36.46 43.93 7.83
N GLY A 97 35.18 43.96 8.19
CA GLY A 97 34.47 42.84 8.82
C GLY A 97 34.79 42.64 10.30
N SER A 98 35.54 43.56 10.94
CA SER A 98 35.76 43.58 12.39
C SER A 98 34.49 43.92 13.19
N THR A 99 34.57 43.96 14.52
CA THR A 99 33.41 44.36 15.33
C THR A 99 33.21 45.88 15.23
N PRO A 100 32.04 46.37 14.76
CA PRO A 100 31.80 47.81 14.57
C PRO A 100 31.58 48.58 15.89
N ILE A 101 31.63 47.87 17.03
CA ILE A 101 31.40 48.41 18.37
C ILE A 101 32.66 48.25 19.21
N SER A 102 33.14 49.36 19.78
CA SER A 102 34.18 49.36 20.80
C SER A 102 33.56 49.19 22.20
N PRO A 103 33.99 48.19 22.99
CA PRO A 103 33.50 48.04 24.37
C PRO A 103 34.06 49.15 25.27
N THR A 104 33.25 49.59 26.23
CA THR A 104 33.61 50.56 27.27
C THR A 104 33.17 50.07 28.66
N ALA A 105 33.71 50.67 29.73
CA ALA A 105 33.42 50.22 31.09
C ALA A 105 31.92 50.36 31.43
N PHE A 106 31.35 49.29 32.01
CA PHE A 106 29.96 49.23 32.49
C PHE A 106 28.88 49.48 31.41
N THR A 107 29.19 49.21 30.15
CA THR A 107 28.23 49.25 29.02
C THR A 107 28.09 47.88 28.37
N GLN A 108 26.86 47.45 28.07
CA GLN A 108 26.59 46.27 27.27
C GLN A 108 25.82 46.66 26.01
N VAL A 109 26.41 46.51 24.82
CA VAL A 109 25.79 46.94 23.57
C VAL A 109 25.02 45.81 22.89
N LEU A 110 23.73 46.04 22.62
CA LEU A 110 22.86 45.14 21.85
C LEU A 110 22.63 45.73 20.45
N ILE A 111 22.99 44.98 19.41
CA ILE A 111 22.71 45.34 18.02
C ILE A 111 21.42 44.63 17.59
N THR A 112 20.39 45.39 17.20
CA THR A 112 19.13 44.84 16.70
C THR A 112 19.12 44.94 15.17
N ALA A 113 19.67 43.91 14.51
CA ALA A 113 19.74 43.84 13.04
C ALA A 113 18.35 43.68 12.39
N SER A 114 18.19 44.25 11.19
CA SER A 114 16.99 44.08 10.36
C SER A 114 17.27 43.03 9.29
N ALA A 115 16.56 41.90 9.32
CA ALA A 115 16.59 40.90 8.24
C ALA A 115 15.43 41.18 7.26
N SER A 116 15.75 41.34 5.97
CA SER A 116 14.74 41.40 4.89
C SER A 116 14.85 40.11 4.09
N ALA A 117 13.74 39.37 3.96
CA ALA A 117 13.69 38.18 3.11
C ALA A 117 13.73 38.61 1.64
N THR A 118 14.70 38.09 0.88
CA THR A 118 14.78 38.33 -0.57
C THR A 118 13.77 37.45 -1.31
N THR A 119 13.30 37.87 -2.48
CA THR A 119 12.23 37.21 -3.26
C THR A 119 12.49 35.73 -3.55
N GLN A 120 13.75 35.29 -3.65
CA GLN A 120 14.10 33.88 -3.89
C GLN A 120 13.78 32.96 -2.69
N GLU A 121 13.94 33.45 -1.45
CA GLU A 121 13.58 32.70 -0.25
C GLU A 121 12.06 32.55 -0.11
N LEU A 122 11.30 33.55 -0.58
CA LEU A 122 9.85 33.53 -0.49
C LEU A 122 9.27 32.38 -1.33
N ASP A 123 9.65 32.23 -2.60
CA ASP A 123 9.11 31.18 -3.47
C ASP A 123 9.44 29.78 -2.94
N ALA A 124 10.63 29.58 -2.37
CA ALA A 124 11.03 28.32 -1.75
C ALA A 124 10.21 28.01 -0.49
N ILE A 125 9.98 29.00 0.38
CA ILE A 125 9.12 28.86 1.57
C ILE A 125 7.67 28.58 1.16
N GLN A 126 7.17 29.28 0.14
CA GLN A 126 5.83 29.07 -0.39
C GLN A 126 5.66 27.67 -0.99
N TYR A 127 6.69 27.14 -1.67
CA TYR A 127 6.65 25.78 -2.19
C TYR A 127 6.66 24.74 -1.05
N ALA A 128 7.47 24.97 0.00
CA ALA A 128 7.58 24.07 1.14
C ALA A 128 6.28 23.94 1.95
N SER A 129 5.42 24.97 1.99
CA SER A 129 4.16 24.94 2.76
C SER A 129 3.10 23.99 2.21
N PHE A 130 3.22 23.55 0.96
CA PHE A 130 2.37 22.54 0.34
C PHE A 130 2.77 21.10 0.73
N ASN A 131 3.93 20.92 1.37
CA ASN A 131 4.40 19.60 1.81
C ASN A 131 4.42 18.54 0.67
N GLY A 132 4.72 18.97 -0.56
CA GLY A 132 4.83 18.08 -1.72
C GLY A 132 3.52 17.77 -2.46
N GLY A 133 2.39 18.36 -2.08
CA GLY A 133 1.11 18.15 -2.78
C GLY A 133 0.07 19.22 -2.48
N VAL A 134 -1.10 19.12 -3.11
CA VAL A 134 -2.19 20.09 -2.91
C VAL A 134 -3.27 19.48 -2.02
N THR A 135 -3.63 20.17 -0.95
CA THR A 135 -4.68 19.72 -0.01
C THR A 135 -6.05 20.25 -0.41
N ILE A 136 -7.00 19.34 -0.51
CA ILE A 136 -8.40 19.57 -0.86
C ILE A 136 -9.28 19.29 0.36
N ASP A 137 -10.15 20.24 0.69
CA ASP A 137 -11.25 20.11 1.64
C ASP A 137 -12.51 20.69 0.97
N SER A 138 -13.36 19.79 0.48
CA SER A 138 -14.58 20.12 -0.26
C SER A 138 -15.63 20.85 0.59
N ILE A 139 -15.49 20.84 1.92
CA ILE A 139 -16.47 21.40 2.87
C ILE A 139 -15.99 22.76 3.39
N ASN A 140 -14.78 22.83 3.96
CA ASN A 140 -14.28 24.02 4.64
C ASN A 140 -13.21 24.79 3.84
N GLY A 141 -12.80 24.27 2.68
CA GLY A 141 -11.78 24.91 1.86
C GLY A 141 -12.24 26.23 1.21
N VAL A 142 -11.32 26.88 0.52
CA VAL A 142 -11.57 28.10 -0.25
C VAL A 142 -11.30 27.87 -1.74
N SER A 143 -12.00 28.59 -2.62
CA SER A 143 -11.71 28.56 -4.06
C SER A 143 -10.63 29.59 -4.41
N GLY A 144 -9.87 29.31 -5.47
CA GLY A 144 -8.83 30.17 -6.01
C GLY A 144 -7.51 29.41 -6.18
N THR A 145 -6.57 30.06 -6.88
CA THR A 145 -5.28 29.48 -7.25
C THR A 145 -4.09 30.31 -6.75
N THR A 146 -4.37 31.38 -5.99
CA THR A 146 -3.34 32.26 -5.43
C THR A 146 -2.64 31.64 -4.24
N TYR A 147 -1.42 32.11 -3.94
CA TYR A 147 -0.64 31.58 -2.83
C TYR A 147 -1.40 31.58 -1.49
N ASN A 148 -1.06 30.53 -0.73
CA ASN A 148 -1.62 29.89 0.46
C ASN A 148 -2.81 28.95 0.23
N ILE A 149 -3.59 29.12 -0.85
CA ILE A 149 -4.69 28.21 -1.17
C ILE A 149 -4.15 26.87 -1.67
N GLY A 150 -4.70 25.76 -1.16
CA GLY A 150 -4.27 24.40 -1.46
C GLY A 150 -3.15 23.88 -0.56
N THR A 151 -2.75 24.65 0.46
CA THR A 151 -1.86 24.17 1.53
C THR A 151 -2.68 23.44 2.61
N MET A 152 -2.01 22.73 3.53
CA MET A 152 -2.72 22.11 4.67
C MET A 152 -3.40 23.14 5.60
N GLU A 153 -2.86 24.35 5.71
CA GLU A 153 -3.44 25.40 6.57
C GLU A 153 -4.67 26.05 5.91
N ASN A 154 -4.66 26.17 4.58
CA ASN A 154 -5.75 26.78 3.83
C ASN A 154 -6.08 25.92 2.60
N PRO A 155 -6.82 24.80 2.79
CA PRO A 155 -7.11 23.85 1.73
C PRO A 155 -8.01 24.44 0.65
N VAL A 156 -7.90 23.92 -0.56
CA VAL A 156 -8.75 24.32 -1.68
C VAL A 156 -10.08 23.55 -1.66
N ASN A 157 -11.19 24.17 -2.06
CA ASN A 157 -12.51 23.53 -1.98
C ASN A 157 -12.96 22.75 -3.22
N ASN A 158 -12.17 22.76 -4.29
CA ASN A 158 -12.55 22.09 -5.53
C ASN A 158 -11.34 21.50 -6.24
N LEU A 159 -11.60 20.43 -7.00
CA LEU A 159 -10.58 19.70 -7.75
C LEU A 159 -9.94 20.55 -8.86
N HIS A 160 -10.73 21.45 -9.46
CA HIS A 160 -10.28 22.26 -10.59
C HIS A 160 -9.12 23.18 -10.23
N ASP A 161 -9.29 23.96 -9.16
CA ASP A 161 -8.26 24.82 -8.61
C ASP A 161 -7.07 23.97 -8.10
N ALA A 162 -7.33 22.81 -7.49
CA ALA A 162 -6.29 21.92 -7.00
C ALA A 162 -5.33 21.47 -8.10
N ILE A 163 -5.86 21.08 -9.26
CA ILE A 163 -5.06 20.64 -10.41
C ILE A 163 -4.29 21.79 -11.02
N ILE A 164 -4.89 22.99 -11.11
CA ILE A 164 -4.18 24.18 -11.59
C ILE A 164 -2.99 24.49 -10.67
N ILE A 165 -3.20 24.45 -9.36
CA ILE A 165 -2.13 24.66 -8.37
C ILE A 165 -1.05 23.58 -8.51
N ALA A 166 -1.44 22.31 -8.59
CA ALA A 166 -0.51 21.18 -8.71
C ALA A 166 0.34 21.30 -9.97
N ASN A 167 -0.27 21.53 -11.13
CA ASN A 167 0.43 21.68 -12.41
C ASN A 167 1.35 22.89 -12.44
N SER A 168 0.91 24.03 -11.89
CA SER A 168 1.73 25.25 -11.85
C SER A 168 3.00 25.10 -11.00
N ARG A 169 2.98 24.19 -10.01
CA ARG A 169 4.07 23.94 -9.07
C ARG A 169 4.82 22.64 -9.35
N GLY A 170 4.33 21.77 -10.24
CA GLY A 170 4.93 20.47 -10.54
C GLY A 170 4.67 19.41 -9.47
N PHE A 171 3.55 19.51 -8.74
CA PHE A 171 3.12 18.46 -7.83
C PHE A 171 2.31 17.39 -8.57
N TYR A 172 2.52 16.13 -8.18
CA TYR A 172 1.75 14.98 -8.67
C TYR A 172 0.81 14.42 -7.61
N THR A 173 0.76 15.01 -6.42
CA THR A 173 0.02 14.48 -5.27
C THR A 173 -1.10 15.42 -4.85
N LEU A 174 -2.29 14.85 -4.64
CA LEU A 174 -3.47 15.51 -4.08
C LEU A 174 -3.81 14.86 -2.74
N TYR A 175 -3.89 15.66 -1.67
CA TYR A 175 -4.35 15.21 -0.36
C TYR A 175 -5.83 15.55 -0.19
N VAL A 176 -6.66 14.56 0.10
CA VAL A 176 -8.11 14.71 0.24
C VAL A 176 -8.48 14.54 1.72
N SER A 177 -8.97 15.62 2.33
CA SER A 177 -9.30 15.64 3.76
C SER A 177 -10.72 15.18 4.06
N GLU A 178 -11.66 15.49 3.17
CA GLU A 178 -13.10 15.21 3.28
C GLU A 178 -13.60 14.52 2.00
N ASP A 179 -14.81 13.96 2.05
CA ASP A 179 -15.42 13.26 0.91
C ASP A 179 -15.42 14.11 -0.37
N ILE A 180 -15.08 13.48 -1.49
CA ILE A 180 -15.01 14.16 -2.79
C ILE A 180 -15.47 13.27 -3.93
N ILE A 181 -16.08 13.90 -4.92
CA ILE A 181 -16.34 13.32 -6.23
C ILE A 181 -15.32 13.93 -7.19
N LEU A 182 -14.49 13.09 -7.80
CA LEU A 182 -13.62 13.47 -8.89
C LEU A 182 -14.47 13.44 -10.17
N GLY A 183 -14.79 14.61 -10.71
CA GLY A 183 -15.76 14.79 -11.81
C GLY A 183 -15.16 15.35 -13.12
N SER A 184 -15.99 15.36 -14.17
CA SER A 184 -15.68 15.60 -15.60
C SER A 184 -14.79 16.79 -15.97
N ASP A 185 -14.71 17.81 -15.12
CA ASP A 185 -14.09 19.08 -15.48
C ASP A 185 -12.55 19.02 -15.39
N ASN A 186 -12.01 17.84 -15.05
CA ASN A 186 -10.66 17.67 -14.61
C ASN A 186 -10.08 16.30 -14.98
N ASP A 187 -9.00 16.32 -15.76
CA ASP A 187 -8.14 15.18 -16.01
C ASP A 187 -7.26 14.93 -14.77
N ILE A 188 -7.33 13.72 -14.20
CA ILE A 188 -6.54 13.31 -13.03
C ILE A 188 -5.46 12.29 -13.39
N GLN A 189 -5.13 12.16 -14.67
CA GLN A 189 -4.07 11.30 -15.15
C GLN A 189 -2.72 11.62 -14.49
N ASN A 190 -1.94 10.56 -14.23
CA ASN A 190 -0.58 10.66 -13.66
C ASN A 190 -0.52 11.36 -12.28
N LEU A 191 -1.65 11.45 -11.58
CA LEU A 191 -1.70 11.97 -10.21
C LEU A 191 -1.79 10.84 -9.19
N THR A 192 -1.40 11.14 -7.96
CA THR A 192 -1.62 10.30 -6.78
C THR A 192 -2.59 11.01 -5.85
N VAL A 193 -3.71 10.37 -5.53
CA VAL A 193 -4.73 10.91 -4.63
C VAL A 193 -4.66 10.16 -3.30
N ILE A 194 -4.45 10.88 -2.21
CA ILE A 194 -4.25 10.31 -0.88
C ILE A 194 -5.35 10.81 0.04
N GLY A 195 -6.16 9.89 0.58
CA GLY A 195 -7.14 10.20 1.60
C GLY A 195 -6.55 10.31 3.00
N ARG A 196 -7.33 10.84 3.95
CA ARG A 196 -6.95 10.90 5.37
C ARG A 196 -7.05 9.54 6.06
N SER A 197 -8.03 8.72 5.68
CA SER A 197 -8.36 7.46 6.33
C SER A 197 -9.16 6.56 5.40
N ILE A 198 -8.87 5.25 5.42
CA ILE A 198 -9.59 4.19 4.67
C ILE A 198 -11.09 4.07 4.98
N ARG A 199 -11.57 4.79 6.01
CA ARG A 199 -12.96 4.76 6.46
C ARG A 199 -13.65 6.13 6.43
N ASP A 200 -12.90 7.20 6.70
CA ASP A 200 -13.48 8.53 6.89
C ASP A 200 -13.41 9.41 5.64
N THR A 201 -12.62 9.03 4.63
CA THR A 201 -12.49 9.76 3.36
C THR A 201 -13.03 8.89 2.23
N ASN A 202 -14.18 9.28 1.69
CA ASN A 202 -14.80 8.62 0.54
C ASN A 202 -14.47 9.36 -0.75
N ILE A 203 -13.76 8.69 -1.65
CA ILE A 203 -13.40 9.22 -2.95
C ILE A 203 -14.22 8.48 -4.00
N THR A 204 -14.98 9.24 -4.78
CA THR A 204 -15.80 8.71 -5.88
C THR A 204 -15.25 9.19 -7.21
N ILE A 205 -14.86 8.28 -8.10
CA ILE A 205 -14.41 8.61 -9.46
C ILE A 205 -15.62 8.55 -10.40
N ASP A 206 -15.99 9.69 -10.98
CA ASP A 206 -17.09 9.78 -11.92
C ASP A 206 -16.74 9.08 -13.26
N PRO A 207 -17.68 8.39 -13.92
CA PRO A 207 -17.43 7.71 -15.20
C PRO A 207 -16.93 8.61 -16.34
N SER A 208 -17.11 9.93 -16.24
CA SER A 208 -16.66 10.89 -17.25
C SER A 208 -15.20 11.33 -17.08
N VAL A 209 -14.55 10.94 -15.99
CA VAL A 209 -13.18 11.34 -15.68
C VAL A 209 -12.16 10.45 -16.37
N ILE A 210 -11.12 11.08 -16.90
CA ILE A 210 -9.95 10.37 -17.41
C ILE A 210 -8.97 10.19 -16.25
N CYS A 211 -8.67 8.93 -15.91
CA CYS A 211 -7.85 8.58 -14.75
C CYS A 211 -6.73 7.57 -15.07
N ASP A 212 -6.22 7.59 -16.30
CA ASP A 212 -5.08 6.75 -16.69
C ASP A 212 -3.84 7.01 -15.82
N ASN A 213 -3.16 5.93 -15.41
CA ASN A 213 -1.99 5.99 -14.54
C ASN A 213 -2.23 6.74 -13.20
N LEU A 214 -3.41 6.58 -12.62
CA LEU A 214 -3.77 7.16 -11.32
C LEU A 214 -3.28 6.27 -10.15
N GLY A 215 -2.64 6.90 -9.17
CA GLY A 215 -2.36 6.33 -7.85
C GLY A 215 -3.44 6.71 -6.84
N VAL A 216 -3.92 5.77 -6.02
CA VAL A 216 -4.87 6.07 -4.93
C VAL A 216 -4.48 5.38 -3.64
N GLU A 217 -4.44 6.12 -2.53
CA GLU A 217 -4.01 5.61 -1.23
C GLU A 217 -4.90 6.07 -0.08
N ASN A 218 -5.01 5.23 0.96
CA ASN A 218 -5.57 5.58 2.28
C ASN A 218 -6.99 6.18 2.25
N CYS A 219 -7.89 5.61 1.45
CA CYS A 219 -9.28 6.06 1.36
C CYS A 219 -10.28 4.90 1.16
N TYR A 220 -11.57 5.21 1.28
CA TYR A 220 -12.63 4.39 0.72
C TYR A 220 -12.86 4.81 -0.74
N LEU A 221 -12.62 3.91 -1.69
CA LEU A 221 -12.66 4.21 -3.13
C LEU A 221 -13.86 3.51 -3.79
N ARG A 222 -14.59 4.26 -4.63
CA ARG A 222 -15.64 3.73 -5.51
C ARG A 222 -15.66 4.50 -6.84
N GLY A 223 -16.29 3.94 -7.87
CA GLY A 223 -16.51 4.63 -9.13
C GLY A 223 -16.04 3.86 -10.35
N THR A 224 -15.70 4.58 -11.43
CA THR A 224 -15.21 3.98 -12.68
C THR A 224 -13.75 4.31 -12.88
N LEU A 225 -12.92 3.32 -13.17
CA LEU A 225 -11.49 3.50 -13.46
C LEU A 225 -11.22 3.53 -14.96
N ASP A 226 -9.94 3.74 -15.29
CA ASP A 226 -9.36 3.63 -16.61
C ASP A 226 -8.10 2.72 -16.56
N GLY A 227 -7.20 2.84 -17.53
CA GLY A 227 -5.94 2.11 -17.60
C GLY A 227 -4.94 2.43 -16.49
N GLY A 228 -4.07 1.46 -16.18
CA GLY A 228 -2.81 1.73 -15.47
C GLY A 228 -2.94 2.14 -14.00
N ILE A 229 -3.97 1.71 -13.30
CA ILE A 229 -4.26 2.15 -11.93
C ILE A 229 -3.37 1.44 -10.90
N ARG A 230 -2.95 2.19 -9.87
CA ARG A 230 -2.36 1.62 -8.65
C ARG A 230 -3.16 2.07 -7.44
N ILE A 231 -3.78 1.14 -6.74
CA ILE A 231 -4.48 1.39 -5.48
C ILE A 231 -3.77 0.66 -4.34
N GLU A 232 -3.48 1.35 -3.25
CA GLU A 232 -2.76 0.78 -2.12
C GLU A 232 -3.36 1.22 -0.78
N THR A 233 -3.52 0.28 0.16
CA THR A 233 -4.05 0.56 1.50
C THR A 233 -5.40 1.28 1.45
N CYS A 234 -6.37 0.74 0.72
CA CYS A 234 -7.71 1.32 0.58
C CYS A 234 -8.80 0.33 0.97
N THR A 235 -10.01 0.83 1.17
CA THR A 235 -11.23 0.01 1.14
C THR A 235 -11.90 0.20 -0.22
N ILE A 236 -12.09 -0.89 -0.96
CA ILE A 236 -12.66 -0.88 -2.31
C ILE A 236 -14.15 -1.18 -2.22
N GLY A 237 -14.96 -0.16 -2.52
CA GLY A 237 -16.40 -0.30 -2.68
C GLY A 237 -16.78 -0.77 -4.09
N ASP A 238 -17.88 -0.25 -4.61
CA ASP A 238 -18.33 -0.57 -5.96
C ASP A 238 -17.41 0.08 -7.01
N MET A 239 -16.83 -0.75 -7.87
CA MET A 239 -15.87 -0.35 -8.89
C MET A 239 -16.27 -0.88 -10.27
N TYR A 240 -16.10 -0.04 -11.29
CA TYR A 240 -16.29 -0.38 -12.69
C TYR A 240 -14.98 -0.24 -13.44
N TYR A 241 -14.57 -1.30 -14.11
CA TYR A 241 -13.26 -1.47 -14.73
C TYR A 241 -12.11 -1.40 -13.72
N VAL A 242 -11.13 -2.29 -13.88
CA VAL A 242 -9.88 -2.26 -13.13
C VAL A 242 -8.79 -2.73 -14.06
N SER A 243 -7.85 -1.88 -14.42
CA SER A 243 -6.63 -2.28 -15.12
C SER A 243 -5.45 -1.86 -14.26
N GLY A 244 -4.64 -2.82 -13.81
CA GLY A 244 -3.50 -2.57 -12.93
C GLY A 244 -3.57 -3.30 -11.59
N TYR A 245 -3.16 -2.62 -10.52
CA TYR A 245 -2.82 -3.24 -9.24
C TYR A 245 -3.64 -2.69 -8.08
N ILE A 246 -4.25 -3.58 -7.30
CA ILE A 246 -4.86 -3.28 -6.01
C ILE A 246 -4.09 -4.05 -4.93
N LEU A 247 -3.43 -3.32 -4.03
CA LEU A 247 -2.48 -3.88 -3.07
C LEU A 247 -2.91 -3.56 -1.64
N ASN A 248 -2.70 -4.49 -0.71
CA ASN A 248 -2.84 -4.27 0.73
C ASN A 248 -4.20 -3.66 1.14
N SER A 249 -5.28 -4.05 0.44
CA SER A 249 -6.56 -3.35 0.49
C SER A 249 -7.71 -4.27 0.90
N PHE A 250 -8.79 -3.69 1.43
CA PHE A 250 -10.02 -4.41 1.74
C PHE A 250 -11.00 -4.35 0.58
N LEU A 251 -11.73 -5.44 0.32
CA LEU A 251 -12.85 -5.47 -0.63
C LEU A 251 -14.19 -5.48 0.13
N ASP A 252 -15.05 -4.53 -0.21
CA ASP A 252 -16.35 -4.29 0.45
C ASP A 252 -17.54 -4.29 -0.53
N GLY A 253 -17.30 -4.01 -1.81
CA GLY A 253 -18.36 -3.89 -2.83
C GLY A 253 -18.25 -4.88 -3.99
N THR A 254 -18.89 -4.51 -5.10
CA THR A 254 -18.80 -5.23 -6.37
C THR A 254 -17.74 -4.60 -7.27
N VAL A 255 -16.79 -5.40 -7.74
CA VAL A 255 -15.83 -5.00 -8.77
C VAL A 255 -16.23 -5.62 -10.09
N VAL A 256 -16.54 -4.77 -11.09
CA VAL A 256 -16.92 -5.21 -12.44
C VAL A 256 -15.71 -5.14 -13.37
N LEU A 257 -15.32 -6.27 -13.93
CA LEU A 257 -14.24 -6.41 -14.90
C LEU A 257 -14.84 -6.44 -16.31
N ASN A 258 -14.82 -5.31 -17.01
CA ASN A 258 -15.47 -5.11 -18.30
C ASN A 258 -14.50 -4.67 -19.41
N GLY A 259 -13.18 -4.86 -19.24
CA GLY A 259 -12.17 -4.50 -20.24
C GLY A 259 -11.38 -5.69 -20.80
N ASN A 260 -10.15 -5.44 -21.25
CA ASN A 260 -9.26 -6.44 -21.87
C ASN A 260 -7.88 -6.55 -21.20
N GLU A 261 -7.59 -5.69 -20.23
CA GLU A 261 -6.30 -5.66 -19.53
C GLU A 261 -6.39 -6.39 -18.19
N ASP A 262 -5.35 -7.09 -17.78
CA ASP A 262 -5.41 -7.90 -16.56
C ASP A 262 -5.54 -7.05 -15.28
N ALA A 263 -6.27 -7.58 -14.30
CA ALA A 263 -6.36 -7.00 -12.96
C ALA A 263 -5.62 -7.88 -11.93
N LEU A 264 -4.79 -7.27 -11.09
CA LEU A 264 -4.10 -7.94 -9.98
C LEU A 264 -4.57 -7.39 -8.64
N PHE A 265 -4.92 -8.30 -7.74
CA PHE A 265 -5.21 -8.03 -6.34
C PHE A 265 -4.18 -8.78 -5.49
N ALA A 266 -3.42 -8.08 -4.66
CA ALA A 266 -2.39 -8.70 -3.83
C ALA A 266 -2.51 -8.26 -2.36
N ASN A 267 -2.39 -9.22 -1.44
CA ASN A 267 -2.52 -9.00 0.01
C ASN A 267 -3.86 -8.33 0.36
N CYS A 268 -4.92 -8.75 -0.32
CA CYS A 268 -6.25 -8.19 -0.15
C CYS A 268 -7.10 -9.05 0.79
N SER A 269 -8.10 -8.45 1.43
CA SER A 269 -9.03 -9.23 2.26
C SER A 269 -10.44 -8.68 2.24
N MET A 270 -11.41 -9.51 2.63
CA MET A 270 -12.79 -9.07 2.81
C MET A 270 -12.91 -8.08 3.98
N SER A 271 -13.59 -6.95 3.77
CA SER A 271 -13.81 -5.92 4.81
C SER A 271 -14.78 -6.38 5.91
N ASN A 272 -15.82 -7.13 5.54
CA ASN A 272 -16.98 -7.39 6.39
C ASN A 272 -17.56 -8.79 6.12
N PRO A 273 -17.68 -9.66 7.14
CA PRO A 273 -18.22 -11.01 6.97
C PRO A 273 -19.69 -11.07 6.55
N ASN A 274 -20.46 -9.99 6.73
CA ASN A 274 -21.87 -9.94 6.34
C ASN A 274 -22.09 -9.53 4.88
N ASN A 275 -21.05 -9.05 4.20
CA ASN A 275 -21.13 -8.62 2.80
C ASN A 275 -19.95 -9.22 2.03
N ILE A 276 -20.19 -10.35 1.37
CA ILE A 276 -19.15 -11.03 0.60
C ILE A 276 -18.88 -10.21 -0.67
N PRO A 277 -17.65 -9.71 -0.89
CA PRO A 277 -17.31 -8.93 -2.07
C PRO A 277 -17.50 -9.77 -3.33
N ILE A 278 -17.93 -9.10 -4.40
CA ILE A 278 -18.28 -9.73 -5.67
C ILE A 278 -17.31 -9.26 -6.74
N ILE A 279 -16.70 -10.19 -7.45
CA ILE A 279 -16.01 -9.94 -8.71
C ILE A 279 -16.95 -10.37 -9.83
N ASP A 280 -17.52 -9.37 -10.50
CA ASP A 280 -18.34 -9.56 -11.69
C ASP A 280 -17.42 -9.54 -12.91
N MET A 281 -17.25 -10.70 -13.56
CA MET A 281 -16.37 -10.84 -14.72
C MET A 281 -16.93 -10.15 -15.98
N GLY A 282 -18.11 -9.52 -15.89
CA GLY A 282 -18.70 -8.65 -16.91
C GLY A 282 -19.07 -9.33 -18.23
N GLY A 283 -18.90 -10.65 -18.34
CA GLY A 283 -18.86 -11.37 -19.62
C GLY A 283 -17.70 -10.94 -20.52
N SER A 284 -16.72 -10.21 -19.99
CA SER A 284 -15.56 -9.69 -20.71
C SER A 284 -14.46 -10.75 -20.82
N GLY A 285 -13.48 -10.52 -21.69
CA GLY A 285 -12.29 -11.38 -21.81
C GLY A 285 -11.20 -11.09 -20.79
N GLN A 286 -11.49 -10.28 -19.77
CA GLN A 286 -10.52 -9.80 -18.80
C GLN A 286 -10.10 -10.91 -17.82
N ASN A 287 -8.79 -11.06 -17.58
CA ASN A 287 -8.29 -11.97 -16.55
C ASN A 287 -8.14 -11.25 -15.21
N VAL A 288 -8.22 -12.02 -14.14
CA VAL A 288 -7.97 -11.53 -12.78
C VAL A 288 -7.10 -12.48 -12.01
N THR A 289 -6.16 -11.92 -11.24
CA THR A 289 -5.29 -12.68 -10.36
C THR A 289 -5.37 -12.12 -8.94
N PHE A 290 -5.58 -13.02 -7.98
CA PHE A 290 -5.53 -12.77 -6.54
C PHE A 290 -4.34 -13.51 -5.94
N THR A 291 -3.46 -12.80 -5.25
CA THR A 291 -2.37 -13.37 -4.45
C THR A 291 -2.53 -13.00 -2.99
N ASP A 292 -2.38 -13.97 -2.09
CA ASP A 292 -2.50 -13.79 -0.64
C ASP A 292 -3.86 -13.15 -0.24
N TYR A 293 -4.96 -13.70 -0.77
CA TYR A 293 -6.30 -13.22 -0.43
C TYR A 293 -6.83 -13.88 0.85
N SER A 294 -7.46 -13.10 1.73
CA SER A 294 -8.08 -13.60 2.97
C SER A 294 -9.57 -13.27 3.06
N GLY A 295 -10.39 -14.26 3.39
CA GLY A 295 -11.83 -14.11 3.59
C GLY A 295 -12.66 -14.74 2.47
N CYS A 296 -13.95 -14.40 2.42
CA CYS A 296 -14.86 -14.93 1.40
C CYS A 296 -14.84 -14.04 0.15
N ILE A 297 -15.00 -14.64 -1.02
CA ILE A 297 -15.14 -13.91 -2.30
C ILE A 297 -16.09 -14.64 -3.22
N ARG A 298 -16.85 -13.89 -4.03
CA ARG A 298 -17.79 -14.43 -5.01
C ARG A 298 -17.44 -14.00 -6.41
N PHE A 299 -17.45 -14.93 -7.35
CA PHE A 299 -17.27 -14.69 -8.77
C PHE A 299 -18.57 -14.98 -9.52
N LYS A 300 -18.89 -14.13 -10.50
CA LYS A 300 -20.05 -14.31 -11.38
C LYS A 300 -19.81 -13.81 -12.79
N ASN A 301 -20.72 -14.14 -13.70
CA ASN A 301 -20.85 -13.57 -15.03
C ASN A 301 -19.59 -13.74 -15.91
N MET A 302 -19.06 -14.96 -15.96
CA MET A 302 -17.92 -15.31 -16.82
C MET A 302 -18.39 -16.14 -18.01
N THR A 303 -18.55 -15.50 -19.15
CA THR A 303 -19.05 -16.13 -20.39
C THR A 303 -18.00 -16.23 -21.50
N ALA A 304 -16.88 -15.50 -21.38
CA ALA A 304 -15.75 -15.58 -22.30
C ALA A 304 -14.70 -16.60 -21.82
N ASN A 305 -13.63 -16.78 -22.61
CA ASN A 305 -12.53 -17.70 -22.26
C ASN A 305 -11.42 -16.98 -21.46
N ASN A 306 -11.79 -16.44 -20.31
CA ASN A 306 -10.91 -15.72 -19.39
C ASN A 306 -10.36 -16.63 -18.28
N LYS A 307 -9.35 -16.12 -17.58
CA LYS A 307 -8.68 -16.81 -16.47
C LYS A 307 -8.89 -16.09 -15.16
N ILE A 308 -9.27 -16.87 -14.14
CA ILE A 308 -9.25 -16.46 -12.74
C ILE A 308 -8.15 -17.26 -12.06
N ASN A 309 -7.15 -16.59 -11.50
CA ASN A 309 -6.16 -17.21 -10.63
C ASN A 309 -6.37 -16.69 -9.21
N ILE A 310 -6.58 -17.57 -8.24
CA ILE A 310 -6.76 -17.17 -6.86
C ILE A 310 -5.91 -18.03 -5.92
N GLN A 311 -5.05 -17.35 -5.17
CA GLN A 311 -4.39 -17.90 -4.00
C GLN A 311 -5.11 -17.36 -2.76
N ILE A 312 -5.69 -18.26 -1.97
CA ILE A 312 -6.43 -17.93 -0.75
C ILE A 312 -5.71 -18.47 0.49
N ASP A 313 -5.49 -17.62 1.49
CA ASP A 313 -4.84 -18.01 2.75
C ASP A 313 -5.85 -18.64 3.73
N GLY A 314 -7.13 -18.33 3.55
CA GLY A 314 -8.24 -18.86 4.32
C GLY A 314 -9.55 -18.19 3.93
N GLY A 315 -10.65 -18.95 3.95
CA GLY A 315 -12.00 -18.44 3.67
C GLY A 315 -12.76 -19.31 2.68
N CYS A 316 -13.64 -18.67 1.90
CA CYS A 316 -14.54 -19.36 0.98
C CYS A 316 -14.54 -18.71 -0.40
N ILE A 317 -14.61 -19.52 -1.44
CA ILE A 317 -14.78 -19.10 -2.82
C ILE A 317 -16.16 -19.56 -3.28
N PHE A 318 -16.95 -18.63 -3.81
CA PHE A 318 -18.25 -18.91 -4.42
C PHE A 318 -18.15 -18.69 -5.93
N LEU A 319 -18.48 -19.70 -6.73
CA LEU A 319 -18.61 -19.60 -8.18
C LEU A 319 -20.10 -19.75 -8.51
N GLU A 320 -20.72 -18.71 -9.06
CA GLU A 320 -22.14 -18.74 -9.45
C GLU A 320 -22.37 -19.55 -10.74
N ASP A 321 -23.63 -19.94 -10.99
CA ASP A 321 -24.07 -20.63 -12.20
C ASP A 321 -23.84 -19.85 -13.52
N THR A 322 -23.68 -18.54 -13.40
CA THR A 322 -23.33 -17.62 -14.50
C THR A 322 -21.87 -17.72 -14.96
N ILE A 323 -21.05 -18.53 -14.29
CA ILE A 323 -19.70 -18.90 -14.73
C ILE A 323 -19.83 -20.10 -15.69
N ILE A 324 -19.74 -19.84 -17.01
CA ILE A 324 -20.05 -20.83 -18.05
C ILE A 324 -18.89 -21.16 -19.02
N ALA A 325 -17.75 -20.47 -18.91
CA ALA A 325 -16.58 -20.65 -19.78
C ALA A 325 -15.29 -20.20 -19.07
N GLY A 326 -14.12 -20.53 -19.62
CA GLY A 326 -12.82 -20.10 -19.10
C GLY A 326 -12.12 -21.12 -18.21
N THR A 327 -11.09 -20.67 -17.49
CA THR A 327 -10.29 -21.50 -16.58
C THR A 327 -10.13 -20.80 -15.24
N ILE A 328 -10.38 -21.53 -14.16
CA ILE A 328 -10.22 -21.04 -12.79
C ILE A 328 -9.16 -21.90 -12.09
N THR A 329 -8.08 -21.28 -11.64
CA THR A 329 -7.04 -21.92 -10.85
C THR A 329 -7.15 -21.46 -9.41
N ILE A 330 -7.35 -22.41 -8.50
CA ILE A 330 -7.49 -22.16 -7.06
C ILE A 330 -6.32 -22.82 -6.33
N THR A 331 -5.66 -22.06 -5.47
CA THR A 331 -4.56 -22.53 -4.62
C THR A 331 -4.70 -22.01 -3.20
N GLY A 332 -4.06 -22.67 -2.24
CA GLY A 332 -4.11 -22.29 -0.82
C GLY A 332 -5.14 -23.11 -0.03
N ILE A 333 -5.78 -22.52 0.99
CA ILE A 333 -6.62 -23.25 1.95
C ILE A 333 -8.00 -22.60 2.06
N GLY A 334 -9.08 -23.39 2.00
CA GLY A 334 -10.42 -22.85 2.19
C GLY A 334 -11.56 -23.80 1.84
N GLN A 335 -12.70 -23.22 1.51
CA GLN A 335 -13.89 -23.92 1.01
C GLN A 335 -14.26 -23.41 -0.39
N LEU A 336 -14.71 -24.32 -1.26
CA LEU A 336 -15.19 -23.99 -2.60
C LEU A 336 -16.68 -24.36 -2.69
N PHE A 337 -17.51 -23.39 -3.05
CA PHE A 337 -18.91 -23.57 -3.41
C PHE A 337 -19.02 -23.32 -4.91
N ASP A 338 -19.14 -24.39 -5.67
CA ASP A 338 -19.10 -24.36 -7.13
C ASP A 338 -20.47 -24.70 -7.73
N GLU A 339 -21.10 -23.71 -8.36
CA GLU A 339 -22.32 -23.85 -9.16
C GLU A 339 -22.04 -23.66 -10.66
N SER A 340 -20.77 -23.51 -11.05
CA SER A 340 -20.37 -23.23 -12.43
C SER A 340 -20.64 -24.39 -13.38
N SER A 341 -20.68 -24.08 -14.68
CA SER A 341 -20.79 -25.09 -15.75
C SER A 341 -19.82 -24.77 -16.89
N GLY A 342 -19.42 -25.74 -17.71
CA GLY A 342 -18.56 -25.49 -18.89
C GLY A 342 -17.15 -24.93 -18.63
N THR A 343 -16.79 -24.64 -17.37
CA THR A 343 -15.53 -24.02 -16.95
C THR A 343 -14.55 -25.08 -16.48
N THR A 344 -13.25 -24.90 -16.78
CA THR A 344 -12.20 -25.79 -16.26
C THR A 344 -11.74 -25.28 -14.89
N ILE A 345 -11.95 -26.07 -13.84
CA ILE A 345 -11.51 -25.75 -12.48
C ILE A 345 -10.30 -26.59 -12.10
N ILE A 346 -9.20 -25.91 -11.75
CA ILE A 346 -7.94 -26.52 -11.35
C ILE A 346 -7.74 -26.27 -9.85
N THR A 347 -7.84 -27.34 -9.06
CA THR A 347 -7.75 -27.32 -7.58
C THR A 347 -6.57 -28.12 -7.04
N GLU A 348 -5.58 -28.47 -7.88
CA GLU A 348 -4.42 -29.26 -7.47
C GLU A 348 -3.62 -28.63 -6.33
N GLY A 349 -3.56 -27.29 -6.29
CA GLY A 349 -2.91 -26.54 -5.21
C GLY A 349 -3.85 -26.11 -4.08
N PHE A 350 -5.11 -26.55 -4.08
CA PHE A 350 -6.13 -26.16 -3.11
C PHE A 350 -6.40 -27.25 -2.08
N VAL A 351 -6.28 -26.89 -0.80
CA VAL A 351 -6.52 -27.80 0.32
C VAL A 351 -7.85 -27.47 0.97
N SER A 352 -8.80 -28.39 0.84
CA SER A 352 -10.13 -28.32 1.46
C SER A 352 -10.55 -29.70 1.96
N ARG A 353 -11.64 -29.76 2.73
CA ARG A 353 -12.23 -31.05 3.13
C ARG A 353 -12.53 -31.93 1.91
N ASP A 354 -13.01 -31.32 0.83
CA ASP A 354 -13.44 -32.05 -0.36
C ASP A 354 -12.25 -32.49 -1.21
N THR A 355 -11.20 -31.66 -1.35
CA THR A 355 -9.99 -32.08 -2.07
C THR A 355 -9.24 -33.17 -1.31
N ILE A 356 -9.16 -33.09 0.02
CA ILE A 356 -8.63 -34.18 0.87
C ILE A 356 -9.50 -35.44 0.72
N SER A 357 -10.83 -35.28 0.77
CA SER A 357 -11.74 -36.42 0.63
C SER A 357 -11.59 -37.10 -0.73
N ALA A 358 -11.48 -36.33 -1.81
CA ALA A 358 -11.26 -36.87 -3.14
C ALA A 358 -9.90 -37.56 -3.26
N ALA A 359 -8.83 -36.93 -2.74
CA ALA A 359 -7.47 -37.46 -2.80
C ALA A 359 -7.28 -38.75 -1.97
N ILE A 360 -8.07 -38.95 -0.92
CA ILE A 360 -7.95 -40.11 -0.03
C ILE A 360 -9.00 -41.18 -0.34
N TRP A 361 -10.29 -40.81 -0.38
CA TRP A 361 -11.39 -41.78 -0.42
C TRP A 361 -11.80 -42.19 -1.84
N ASN A 362 -11.60 -41.32 -2.84
CA ASN A 362 -11.90 -41.62 -4.24
C ASN A 362 -10.67 -42.10 -5.02
N ALA A 363 -9.52 -42.22 -4.34
CA ALA A 363 -8.26 -42.62 -4.96
C ALA A 363 -8.34 -44.08 -5.43
N PRO A 364 -7.99 -44.39 -6.71
CA PRO A 364 -7.95 -45.77 -7.18
C PRO A 364 -6.95 -46.60 -6.37
N THR A 365 -7.36 -47.78 -5.88
CA THR A 365 -6.45 -48.66 -5.14
C THR A 365 -5.23 -49.08 -5.97
N ALA A 366 -5.38 -49.11 -7.31
CA ALA A 366 -4.31 -49.43 -8.25
C ALA A 366 -3.13 -48.45 -8.19
N ASP A 367 -3.39 -47.18 -7.86
CA ASP A 367 -2.37 -46.13 -7.77
C ASP A 367 -1.53 -46.26 -6.48
N TYR A 368 -2.06 -46.99 -5.49
CA TYR A 368 -1.44 -47.21 -4.18
C TYR A 368 -1.17 -48.69 -3.94
N ASN A 369 -0.37 -49.31 -4.83
CA ASN A 369 -0.02 -50.73 -4.81
C ASN A 369 1.34 -51.05 -4.14
N ILE A 370 1.99 -50.05 -3.54
CA ILE A 370 3.26 -50.26 -2.83
C ILE A 370 2.98 -51.13 -1.58
N PRO A 371 3.84 -52.11 -1.22
CA PRO A 371 3.69 -52.89 -0.01
C PRO A 371 3.42 -52.02 1.23
N ASP A 372 2.58 -52.52 2.14
CA ASP A 372 2.15 -51.85 3.38
C ASP A 372 1.30 -50.57 3.21
N THR A 373 0.84 -50.25 2.01
CA THR A 373 -0.14 -49.17 1.79
C THR A 373 -1.58 -49.65 1.94
N PHE A 374 -2.52 -48.71 2.17
CA PHE A 374 -3.94 -49.02 2.26
C PHE A 374 -4.49 -49.67 0.98
N GLY A 375 -4.09 -49.19 -0.20
CA GLY A 375 -4.48 -49.78 -1.48
C GLY A 375 -3.99 -51.22 -1.65
N ALA A 376 -2.72 -51.49 -1.31
CA ALA A 376 -2.17 -52.85 -1.33
C ALA A 376 -2.87 -53.80 -0.35
N ASN A 377 -3.21 -53.33 0.85
CA ASN A 377 -3.93 -54.13 1.84
C ASN A 377 -5.36 -54.44 1.39
N LEU A 378 -6.07 -53.47 0.78
CA LEU A 378 -7.39 -53.71 0.20
C LEU A 378 -7.37 -54.70 -0.96
N ASN A 379 -6.33 -54.65 -1.80
CA ASN A 379 -6.21 -55.56 -2.93
C ASN A 379 -5.95 -57.02 -2.50
N THR A 380 -5.35 -57.24 -1.32
CA THR A 380 -5.01 -58.58 -0.81
C THR A 380 -6.06 -59.16 0.14
N ILE A 381 -6.93 -58.31 0.74
CA ILE A 381 -7.83 -58.71 1.83
C ILE A 381 -8.77 -59.88 1.48
N PHE A 382 -9.18 -60.03 0.22
CA PHE A 382 -10.05 -61.14 -0.23
C PHE A 382 -9.31 -62.24 -1.00
N ILE A 383 -8.04 -62.04 -1.33
CA ILE A 383 -7.28 -62.95 -2.19
C ILE A 383 -6.32 -63.81 -1.36
N ASP A 384 -5.52 -63.18 -0.52
CA ASP A 384 -4.39 -63.81 0.16
C ASP A 384 -4.56 -63.97 1.67
N THR A 385 -5.66 -63.45 2.23
CA THR A 385 -5.98 -63.65 3.65
C THR A 385 -6.17 -65.13 3.96
N ILE A 386 -5.30 -65.69 4.78
CA ILE A 386 -5.38 -67.07 5.29
C ILE A 386 -6.53 -67.15 6.28
N VAL A 387 -7.46 -68.07 6.04
CA VAL A 387 -8.63 -68.30 6.90
C VAL A 387 -8.46 -69.58 7.72
N GLU A 388 -7.94 -70.64 7.10
CA GLU A 388 -7.75 -71.93 7.76
C GLU A 388 -6.47 -72.62 7.26
N GLY A 389 -5.51 -72.83 8.17
CA GLY A 389 -4.24 -73.48 7.87
C GLY A 389 -3.44 -72.74 6.79
N THR A 390 -3.40 -73.29 5.58
CA THR A 390 -2.72 -72.71 4.39
C THR A 390 -3.71 -72.20 3.34
N LEU A 391 -5.02 -72.28 3.60
CA LEU A 391 -6.07 -71.88 2.68
C LEU A 391 -6.39 -70.39 2.83
N THR A 392 -6.24 -69.67 1.73
CA THR A 392 -6.70 -68.28 1.61
C THR A 392 -8.19 -68.21 1.28
N VAL A 393 -8.82 -67.05 1.43
CA VAL A 393 -10.22 -66.81 1.02
C VAL A 393 -10.45 -67.25 -0.44
N LYS A 394 -9.55 -66.91 -1.37
CA LYS A 394 -9.61 -67.36 -2.78
C LYS A 394 -9.62 -68.89 -2.89
N LYS A 395 -8.73 -69.57 -2.16
CA LYS A 395 -8.62 -71.04 -2.15
C LYS A 395 -9.88 -71.68 -1.58
N MET A 396 -10.42 -71.16 -0.48
CA MET A 396 -11.66 -71.65 0.13
C MET A 396 -12.87 -71.49 -0.78
N LEU A 397 -13.03 -70.31 -1.41
CA LEU A 397 -14.14 -70.09 -2.34
C LEU A 397 -14.14 -71.12 -3.47
N ARG A 398 -12.96 -71.45 -4.02
CA ARG A 398 -12.84 -72.48 -5.06
C ARG A 398 -13.23 -73.88 -4.58
N VAL A 399 -12.77 -74.24 -3.38
CA VAL A 399 -13.12 -75.50 -2.72
C VAL A 399 -14.63 -75.58 -2.43
N MET A 400 -15.25 -74.47 -2.05
CA MET A 400 -16.71 -74.41 -1.86
C MET A 400 -17.46 -74.51 -3.19
N PHE A 401 -17.00 -73.78 -4.22
CA PHE A 401 -17.60 -73.80 -5.55
C PHE A 401 -17.55 -75.18 -6.21
N SER A 402 -16.50 -75.97 -6.01
CA SER A 402 -16.45 -77.33 -6.57
C SER A 402 -17.52 -78.25 -5.99
N VAL A 403 -17.76 -78.17 -4.68
CA VAL A 403 -18.78 -78.98 -4.02
C VAL A 403 -20.19 -78.52 -4.39
N LEU A 404 -20.38 -77.21 -4.56
CA LEU A 404 -21.70 -76.61 -4.79
C LEU A 404 -22.13 -76.57 -6.26
N ALA A 405 -21.18 -76.41 -7.18
CA ALA A 405 -21.44 -76.15 -8.60
C ALA A 405 -20.59 -76.98 -9.56
N GLY A 406 -19.60 -77.74 -9.05
CA GLY A 406 -18.73 -78.60 -9.85
C GLY A 406 -19.36 -79.94 -10.20
N THR A 407 -18.73 -80.67 -11.12
CA THR A 407 -19.07 -82.08 -11.35
C THR A 407 -18.55 -82.95 -10.21
N SER A 408 -19.26 -84.03 -9.93
CA SER A 408 -18.77 -85.04 -8.98
C SER A 408 -18.49 -86.36 -9.69
N SER A 409 -17.47 -87.07 -9.24
CA SER A 409 -17.07 -88.36 -9.77
C SER A 409 -16.72 -89.34 -8.63
N GLY A 410 -16.64 -90.64 -8.94
CA GLY A 410 -16.30 -91.67 -7.95
C GLY A 410 -17.44 -92.09 -7.00
N GLY A 411 -18.66 -91.57 -7.20
CA GLY A 411 -19.85 -92.02 -6.46
C GLY A 411 -20.07 -93.53 -6.57
N GLY A 412 -20.28 -94.20 -5.43
CA GLY A 412 -20.38 -95.66 -5.33
C GLY A 412 -19.03 -96.39 -5.16
N THR A 413 -17.93 -95.65 -5.03
CA THR A 413 -16.60 -96.17 -4.67
C THR A 413 -16.15 -95.62 -3.31
N ASN A 414 -14.98 -96.04 -2.83
CA ASN A 414 -14.40 -95.52 -1.59
C ASN A 414 -13.78 -94.11 -1.74
N THR A 415 -13.84 -93.49 -2.93
CA THR A 415 -13.28 -92.16 -3.19
C THR A 415 -14.23 -91.35 -4.03
N VAL A 416 -14.63 -90.18 -3.51
CA VAL A 416 -15.52 -89.23 -4.19
C VAL A 416 -14.77 -87.94 -4.44
N GLU A 417 -14.82 -87.46 -5.67
CA GLU A 417 -14.17 -86.22 -6.08
C GLU A 417 -15.19 -85.17 -6.50
N PHE A 418 -14.92 -83.92 -6.15
CA PHE A 418 -15.65 -82.74 -6.62
C PHE A 418 -14.69 -81.87 -7.42
N ASP A 419 -14.97 -81.75 -8.71
CA ASP A 419 -14.15 -81.01 -9.66
C ASP A 419 -14.51 -79.54 -9.67
N ASP A 420 -13.64 -78.72 -10.26
CA ASP A 420 -13.98 -77.35 -10.59
C ASP A 420 -15.16 -77.27 -11.57
N VAL A 421 -15.66 -76.06 -11.81
CA VAL A 421 -16.81 -75.84 -12.72
C VAL A 421 -16.54 -76.24 -14.17
N THR A 422 -15.28 -76.45 -14.55
CA THR A 422 -14.89 -76.96 -15.87
C THR A 422 -14.84 -78.49 -15.94
N GLY A 423 -14.88 -79.17 -14.80
CA GLY A 423 -14.81 -80.64 -14.70
C GLY A 423 -13.41 -81.21 -14.94
N ILE A 424 -12.36 -80.40 -14.80
CA ILE A 424 -10.98 -80.78 -15.15
C ILE A 424 -10.13 -81.02 -13.91
N LYS A 425 -10.23 -80.14 -12.92
CA LYS A 425 -9.35 -80.18 -11.74
C LYS A 425 -10.14 -80.61 -10.51
N PRO A 426 -9.85 -81.78 -9.89
CA PRO A 426 -10.44 -82.16 -8.62
C PRO A 426 -10.00 -81.18 -7.54
N ARG A 427 -10.97 -80.55 -6.86
CA ARG A 427 -10.75 -79.55 -5.82
C ARG A 427 -11.00 -80.09 -4.42
N VAL A 428 -11.83 -81.13 -4.31
CA VAL A 428 -12.06 -81.89 -3.07
C VAL A 428 -12.04 -83.37 -3.41
N THR A 429 -11.13 -84.12 -2.79
CA THR A 429 -11.09 -85.57 -2.85
C THR A 429 -11.37 -86.12 -1.45
N ALA A 430 -12.46 -86.86 -1.31
CA ALA A 430 -12.90 -87.44 -0.04
C ALA A 430 -12.83 -88.97 -0.10
N VAL A 431 -12.13 -89.57 0.86
CA VAL A 431 -12.20 -91.02 1.08
C VAL A 431 -13.39 -91.30 1.97
N VAL A 432 -14.30 -92.14 1.48
CA VAL A 432 -15.57 -92.45 2.15
C VAL A 432 -15.63 -93.91 2.59
N ASP A 433 -16.36 -94.18 3.68
CA ASP A 433 -16.71 -95.54 4.09
C ASP A 433 -17.91 -96.10 3.30
N VAL A 434 -18.36 -97.29 3.69
CA VAL A 434 -19.50 -97.99 3.07
C VAL A 434 -20.83 -97.24 3.22
N ASP A 435 -20.92 -96.36 4.21
CA ASP A 435 -22.11 -95.55 4.50
C ASP A 435 -22.03 -94.15 3.85
N GLY A 436 -20.92 -93.85 3.17
CA GLY A 436 -20.67 -92.55 2.53
C GLY A 436 -20.15 -91.47 3.48
N ASN A 437 -19.77 -91.82 4.71
CA ASN A 437 -19.16 -90.86 5.64
C ASN A 437 -17.74 -90.55 5.21
N ARG A 438 -17.33 -89.27 5.33
CA ARG A 438 -15.99 -88.81 4.93
C ARG A 438 -14.97 -89.09 6.04
N ASN A 439 -14.03 -89.99 5.79
CA ASN A 439 -12.98 -90.38 6.74
C ASN A 439 -11.69 -89.55 6.57
N SER A 440 -11.41 -89.09 5.36
CA SER A 440 -10.33 -88.15 5.10
C SER A 440 -10.68 -87.28 3.90
N ILE A 441 -10.24 -86.02 3.95
CA ILE A 441 -10.55 -85.02 2.92
C ILE A 441 -9.24 -84.32 2.56
N THR A 442 -8.95 -84.28 1.26
CA THR A 442 -7.88 -83.47 0.69
C THR A 442 -8.52 -82.37 -0.16
N VAL A 443 -8.04 -81.13 -0.03
CA VAL A 443 -8.55 -79.98 -0.75
C VAL A 443 -7.44 -79.27 -1.53
N ASP A 444 -7.73 -78.82 -2.74
CA ASP A 444 -6.83 -78.07 -3.61
C ASP A 444 -7.53 -76.81 -4.14
N GLY A 445 -7.23 -75.67 -3.53
CA GLY A 445 -7.72 -74.35 -3.96
C GLY A 445 -6.78 -73.58 -4.87
N ASP A 446 -5.63 -74.13 -5.26
CA ASP A 446 -4.59 -73.42 -6.03
C ASP A 446 -5.05 -73.16 -7.48
N ASP A 447 -4.39 -72.28 -8.24
CA ASP A 447 -4.79 -72.02 -9.63
C ASP A 447 -4.84 -73.30 -10.49
#